data_AF-A0A433QZN6-F1
#
_entry.id   AF-A0A433QZN6-F1
#
_cell.length_a   1.000
_cell.length_b   1.000
_cell.length_c   1.000
_cell.angle_alpha   90.00
_cell.angle_beta   90.00
_cell.angle_gamma   90.00
#
_symmetry.space_group_name_H-M   'P 1'
#
loop_
_entity.id
_entity.type
_entity.pdbx_description
1 polymer ?
#
loop_
_entity_poly.entity_id
_entity_poly.type
_entity_poly.pdbx_seq_one_letter_code
_entity_poly.pdbx_strand_id
1 'polypeptide(L)'
;MCDCPGKLQQAPRDEHVVSGRGGTSAKGQTRIRGTLVPWRGRAATVPGLQDWEGVWIPFLQNELKVGQNHVIIGHSTGAIAALRYAETHKVLGLVLVSAYHTDLGIPTERQAEYFSRPWNWSAISQNAKWILQFASPTDELVPVAEQRHVAEMTGSQYFELDDRGHFTDDYEFPELVEAVLEWMKGVEERDEEAPMPDTERMAVTDEDLFA
;
A
#
# COMPACT_ATOMS: atom_id res chain seq x y z
N MET A 1 45.25 -4.29 -8.67
CA MET A 1 44.12 -4.69 -7.81
C MET A 1 43.04 -3.65 -8.04
N CYS A 2 42.11 -3.93 -8.95
CA CYS A 2 41.03 -3.02 -9.30
C CYS A 2 39.82 -3.39 -8.45
N ASP A 3 39.34 -2.42 -7.68
CA ASP A 3 38.16 -2.50 -6.82
C ASP A 3 36.91 -2.65 -7.70
N CYS A 4 36.12 -3.69 -7.47
CA CYS A 4 34.79 -3.84 -8.07
C CYS A 4 33.80 -2.92 -7.32
N PRO A 5 32.94 -2.14 -8.01
CA PRO A 5 31.87 -1.42 -7.32
C PRO A 5 30.87 -2.43 -6.74
N GLY A 6 30.62 -2.30 -5.44
CA GLY A 6 29.75 -3.17 -4.68
C GLY A 6 28.35 -3.26 -5.29
N LYS A 7 27.83 -4.49 -5.37
CA LYS A 7 26.41 -4.76 -5.62
C LYS A 7 25.57 -3.85 -4.72
N LEU A 8 24.70 -3.03 -5.32
CA LEU A 8 23.62 -2.36 -4.61
C LEU A 8 22.81 -3.45 -3.88
N GLN A 9 23.02 -3.58 -2.57
CA GLN A 9 22.13 -4.37 -1.73
C GLN A 9 20.76 -3.70 -1.78
N GLN A 10 19.80 -4.38 -2.42
CA GLN A 10 18.40 -4.01 -2.29
C GLN A 10 18.06 -4.00 -0.80
N ALA A 11 17.60 -2.86 -0.29
CA ALA A 11 17.15 -2.76 1.09
C ALA A 11 16.01 -3.78 1.33
N PRO A 12 15.96 -4.45 2.49
CA PRO A 12 14.89 -5.37 2.80
C PRO A 12 13.53 -4.66 2.68
N ARG A 13 12.56 -5.31 2.04
CA ARG A 13 11.18 -4.83 1.96
C ARG A 13 10.55 -5.03 3.34
N ASP A 14 10.33 -3.94 4.06
CA ASP A 14 9.55 -3.95 5.28
C ASP A 14 8.07 -3.76 4.91
N GLU A 15 7.17 -4.55 5.51
CA GLU A 15 5.72 -4.46 5.29
C GLU A 15 5.08 -3.72 6.49
N HIS A 16 4.12 -2.82 6.26
CA HIS A 16 3.46 -2.07 7.33
C HIS A 16 1.94 -2.18 7.25
N VAL A 17 1.29 -2.44 8.38
CA VAL A 17 -0.19 -2.47 8.48
C VAL A 17 -0.63 -1.25 9.28
N VAL A 18 -1.59 -0.51 8.72
CA VAL A 18 -2.04 0.80 9.20
C VAL A 18 -3.57 0.75 9.35
N SER A 19 -4.07 0.18 10.44
CA SER A 19 -5.52 0.02 10.62
C SER A 19 -6.16 1.29 11.19
N GLY A 20 -7.31 1.73 10.64
CA GLY A 20 -8.05 2.91 11.12
C GLY A 20 -8.72 2.75 12.49
N ARG A 21 -9.71 3.61 12.77
CA ARG A 21 -10.39 3.75 14.06
C ARG A 21 -10.86 2.38 14.62
N GLY A 22 -10.31 1.95 15.76
CA GLY A 22 -10.70 0.69 16.41
C GLY A 22 -10.13 -0.59 15.79
N GLY A 23 -9.19 -0.49 14.84
CA GLY A 23 -8.67 -1.62 14.09
C GLY A 23 -7.97 -2.69 14.93
N THR A 24 -8.40 -3.93 14.73
CA THR A 24 -7.73 -5.15 15.19
C THR A 24 -6.32 -5.22 14.59
N SER A 25 -5.30 -5.37 15.44
CA SER A 25 -3.97 -5.72 14.95
C SER A 25 -4.08 -7.03 14.17
N ALA A 26 -3.65 -7.05 12.91
CA ALA A 26 -3.40 -8.30 12.21
C ALA A 26 -2.22 -9.03 12.88
N LYS A 27 -2.46 -9.62 14.05
CA LYS A 27 -1.63 -10.65 14.66
C LYS A 27 -2.21 -11.98 14.24
N GLY A 28 -2.07 -12.30 12.96
CA GLY A 28 -2.37 -13.62 12.41
C GLY A 28 -1.09 -14.23 11.85
N GLN A 29 -0.55 -15.24 12.53
CA GLN A 29 0.36 -16.17 11.85
C GLN A 29 -0.49 -17.01 10.89
N THR A 30 -0.53 -16.66 9.61
CA THR A 30 -1.25 -17.48 8.62
C THR A 30 -0.30 -18.53 8.05
N ARG A 31 -0.61 -19.80 8.31
CA ARG A 31 0.16 -20.96 7.82
C ARG A 31 -0.36 -21.34 6.44
N ILE A 32 0.44 -21.17 5.39
CA ILE A 32 0.10 -21.61 4.03
C ILE A 32 0.97 -22.81 3.61
N ARG A 33 0.32 -23.93 3.27
CA ARG A 33 0.89 -25.12 2.61
C ARG A 33 2.28 -25.59 3.11
N GLY A 34 2.46 -25.72 4.42
CA GLY A 34 3.65 -26.37 4.99
C GLY A 34 4.96 -25.57 4.94
N THR A 35 4.96 -24.36 4.38
CA THR A 35 6.12 -23.46 4.39
C THR A 35 5.75 -22.15 5.08
N LEU A 36 6.39 -21.87 6.21
CA LEU A 36 6.30 -20.57 6.89
C LEU A 36 6.94 -19.51 6.01
N VAL A 37 6.14 -18.65 5.36
CA VAL A 37 6.63 -17.37 4.86
C VAL A 37 6.62 -16.43 6.08
N PRO A 38 7.77 -16.00 6.61
CA PRO A 38 7.80 -15.17 7.80
C PRO A 38 7.33 -13.76 7.42
N TRP A 39 6.07 -13.46 7.70
CA TRP A 39 5.52 -12.11 7.66
C TRP A 39 6.28 -11.25 8.69
N ARG A 40 7.05 -10.27 8.21
CA ARG A 40 7.79 -9.29 9.04
C ARG A 40 7.06 -7.96 9.13
N GLY A 41 5.73 -7.99 9.01
CA GLY A 41 4.93 -6.78 9.04
C GLY A 41 4.95 -6.09 10.40
N ARG A 42 5.14 -4.76 10.40
CA ARG A 42 4.87 -3.93 11.58
C ARG A 42 3.41 -3.47 11.53
N ALA A 43 2.58 -4.03 12.39
CA ALA A 43 1.25 -3.47 12.65
C ALA A 43 1.38 -2.26 13.57
N ALA A 44 0.84 -1.12 13.15
CA ALA A 44 0.89 0.11 13.91
C ALA A 44 -0.50 0.72 14.04
N THR A 45 -0.84 1.07 15.28
CA THR A 45 -1.97 1.91 15.65
C THR A 45 -1.42 3.23 16.14
N VAL A 46 -1.96 4.35 15.64
CA VAL A 46 -1.60 5.68 16.14
C VAL A 46 -1.97 5.77 17.62
N PRO A 47 -1.04 6.11 18.54
CA PRO A 47 -1.36 6.29 19.95
C PRO A 47 -2.30 7.48 20.15
N GLY A 48 -3.54 7.22 20.57
CA GLY A 48 -4.56 8.25 20.82
C GLY A 48 -5.85 8.02 20.02
N LEU A 49 -6.88 8.81 20.33
CA LEU A 49 -8.23 8.68 19.75
C LEU A 49 -8.44 9.55 18.49
N GLN A 50 -7.38 10.08 17.88
CA GLN A 50 -7.49 11.16 16.91
C GLN A 50 -7.11 10.70 15.51
N ASP A 51 -8.12 10.53 14.66
CA ASP A 51 -7.95 10.12 13.27
C ASP A 51 -7.84 11.27 12.30
N TRP A 52 -7.17 12.34 12.69
CA TRP A 52 -7.06 13.54 11.86
C TRP A 52 -5.88 13.43 10.91
N GLU A 53 -6.03 14.04 9.73
CA GLU A 53 -4.98 14.07 8.71
C GLU A 53 -3.67 14.63 9.26
N GLY A 54 -3.73 15.73 10.02
CA GLY A 54 -2.58 16.36 10.65
C GLY A 54 -1.86 15.52 11.72
N VAL A 55 -2.44 14.38 12.12
CA VAL A 55 -1.82 13.41 13.05
C VAL A 55 -1.31 12.19 12.29
N TRP A 56 -2.15 11.61 11.42
CA TRP A 56 -1.83 10.36 10.72
C TRP A 56 -0.74 10.52 9.67
N ILE A 57 -0.78 11.58 8.87
CA ILE A 57 0.22 11.79 7.81
C ILE A 57 1.63 11.96 8.40
N PRO A 58 1.85 12.80 9.44
CA PRO A 58 3.15 12.87 10.11
C PRO A 58 3.56 11.57 10.81
N PHE A 59 2.62 10.80 11.37
CA PHE A 59 2.94 9.52 12.02
C PHE A 59 3.45 8.48 11.01
N LEU A 60 2.78 8.35 9.85
CA LEU A 60 3.22 7.50 8.74
C LEU A 60 4.63 7.86 8.28
N GLN A 61 4.90 9.17 8.17
CA GLN A 61 6.17 9.67 7.67
C GLN A 61 7.32 9.57 8.70
N ASN A 62 7.09 10.01 9.93
CA ASN A 62 8.17 10.26 10.89
C ASN A 62 8.40 9.08 11.83
N GLU A 63 7.32 8.43 12.28
CA GLU A 63 7.38 7.33 13.24
C GLU A 63 7.53 5.98 12.52
N LEU A 64 6.66 5.72 11.55
CA LEU A 64 6.69 4.47 10.79
C LEU A 64 7.69 4.49 9.63
N LYS A 65 8.11 5.68 9.19
CA LYS A 65 9.06 5.88 8.08
C LYS A 65 8.64 5.16 6.81
N VAL A 66 7.34 5.24 6.53
CA VAL A 66 6.74 4.68 5.31
C VAL A 66 7.38 5.33 4.07
N GLY A 67 7.46 4.57 2.98
CA GLY A 67 8.19 4.94 1.78
C GLY A 67 8.06 3.88 0.70
N GLN A 68 8.83 4.01 -0.38
CA GLN A 68 8.64 3.26 -1.64
C GLN A 68 8.74 1.72 -1.56
N ASN A 69 9.25 1.16 -0.46
CA ASN A 69 9.37 -0.28 -0.25
C ASN A 69 8.30 -0.85 0.68
N HIS A 70 7.38 -0.01 1.14
CA HIS A 70 6.38 -0.37 2.14
C HIS A 70 5.00 -0.44 1.50
N VAL A 71 4.23 -1.47 1.88
CA VAL A 71 2.79 -1.55 1.60
C VAL A 71 2.06 -0.87 2.75
N ILE A 72 1.00 -0.10 2.45
CA ILE A 72 0.08 0.43 3.46
C ILE A 72 -1.24 -0.32 3.35
N ILE A 73 -1.65 -0.98 4.42
CA ILE A 73 -2.98 -1.60 4.52
C ILE A 73 -3.85 -0.70 5.40
N GLY A 74 -4.79 0.00 4.78
CA GLY A 74 -5.70 0.94 5.41
C GLY A 74 -7.14 0.43 5.44
N HIS A 75 -7.80 0.56 6.59
CA HIS A 75 -9.23 0.27 6.78
C HIS A 75 -9.99 1.54 7.11
N SER A 76 -11.11 1.77 6.41
CA SER A 76 -11.99 2.92 6.60
C SER A 76 -11.19 4.23 6.58
N THR A 77 -11.20 5.03 7.65
CA THR A 77 -10.37 6.25 7.78
C THR A 77 -8.88 6.00 7.54
N GLY A 78 -8.36 4.81 7.88
CA GLY A 78 -6.98 4.42 7.57
C GLY A 78 -6.71 4.27 6.06
N ALA A 79 -7.72 3.85 5.29
CA ALA A 79 -7.64 3.84 3.82
C ALA A 79 -7.58 5.28 3.26
N ILE A 80 -8.32 6.21 3.88
CA ILE A 80 -8.29 7.64 3.52
C ILE A 80 -6.92 8.25 3.81
N ALA A 81 -6.35 7.96 4.99
CA ALA A 81 -5.00 8.38 5.34
C ALA A 81 -3.96 7.81 4.36
N ALA A 82 -4.10 6.55 3.94
CA ALA A 82 -3.22 5.92 2.97
C ALA A 82 -3.29 6.60 1.58
N LEU A 83 -4.50 6.91 1.11
CA LEU A 83 -4.71 7.67 -0.13
C LEU A 83 -4.10 9.07 -0.04
N ARG A 84 -4.35 9.81 1.04
CA ARG A 84 -3.78 11.16 1.24
C ARG A 84 -2.26 11.14 1.35
N TYR A 85 -1.69 10.13 2.01
CA TYR A 85 -0.25 9.94 2.06
C TYR A 85 0.34 9.75 0.66
N ALA A 86 -0.31 8.92 -0.16
CA ALA A 86 0.09 8.63 -1.53
C ALA A 86 -0.05 9.82 -2.51
N GLU A 87 -0.76 10.90 -2.15
CA GLU A 87 -0.76 12.13 -2.97
C GLU A 87 0.63 12.76 -3.08
N THR A 88 1.49 12.54 -2.08
CA THR A 88 2.80 13.22 -1.98
C THR A 88 3.98 12.26 -1.75
N HIS A 89 3.73 11.01 -1.38
CA HIS A 89 4.76 10.03 -1.03
C HIS A 89 4.64 8.76 -1.85
N LYS A 90 5.78 8.26 -2.33
CA LYS A 90 5.84 6.96 -3.00
C LYS A 90 5.75 5.81 -2.00
N VAL A 91 4.97 4.79 -2.36
CA VAL A 91 4.78 3.56 -1.60
C VAL A 91 4.91 2.35 -2.53
N LEU A 92 5.21 1.18 -1.97
CA LEU A 92 5.24 -0.04 -2.77
C LEU A 92 3.84 -0.35 -3.29
N GLY A 93 2.85 -0.31 -2.39
CA GLY A 93 1.45 -0.48 -2.75
C GLY A 93 0.48 -0.11 -1.65
N LEU A 94 -0.78 -0.09 -2.01
CA LEU A 94 -1.89 0.24 -1.12
C LEU A 94 -2.88 -0.92 -1.09
N VAL A 95 -3.36 -1.24 0.11
CA VAL A 95 -4.52 -2.11 0.31
C VAL A 95 -5.58 -1.26 1.01
N LEU A 96 -6.71 -1.09 0.36
CA LEU A 96 -7.78 -0.19 0.78
C LEU A 96 -9.01 -1.01 1.14
N VAL A 97 -9.43 -1.00 2.40
CA VAL A 97 -10.63 -1.72 2.87
C VAL A 97 -11.68 -0.69 3.28
N SER A 98 -12.88 -0.76 2.69
CA SER A 98 -13.96 0.24 2.90
C SER A 98 -13.52 1.69 2.67
N ALA A 99 -12.83 1.95 1.55
CA ALA A 99 -12.40 3.30 1.20
C ALA A 99 -13.55 4.17 0.67
N TYR A 100 -13.49 5.47 0.92
CA TYR A 100 -14.47 6.47 0.50
C TYR A 100 -13.79 7.78 0.09
N HIS A 101 -14.53 8.74 -0.47
CA HIS A 101 -13.92 9.96 -1.01
C HIS A 101 -14.59 11.27 -0.57
N THR A 102 -15.73 11.20 0.13
CA THR A 102 -16.40 12.37 0.70
C THR A 102 -16.45 12.32 2.23
N ASP A 103 -16.86 13.40 2.88
CA ASP A 103 -17.10 13.39 4.34
C ASP A 103 -18.40 12.67 4.72
N LEU A 104 -19.14 12.11 3.74
CA LEU A 104 -20.43 11.43 3.91
C LEU A 104 -21.51 12.28 4.59
N GLY A 105 -21.32 13.61 4.66
CA GLY A 105 -22.15 14.51 5.46
C GLY A 105 -21.92 14.40 6.97
N ILE A 106 -20.94 13.61 7.42
CA ILE A 106 -20.65 13.34 8.82
C ILE A 106 -19.72 14.44 9.40
N PRO A 107 -20.14 15.18 10.44
CA PRO A 107 -19.34 16.28 10.99
C PRO A 107 -17.94 15.87 11.49
N THR A 108 -17.82 14.66 12.06
CA THR A 108 -16.52 14.16 12.56
C THR A 108 -15.55 13.83 11.43
N GLU A 109 -16.04 13.35 10.29
CA GLU A 109 -15.22 13.11 9.09
C GLU A 109 -14.71 14.43 8.51
N ARG A 110 -15.58 15.45 8.47
CA ARG A 110 -15.19 16.80 8.05
C ARG A 110 -14.10 17.40 8.95
N GLN A 111 -14.23 17.18 10.27
CA GLN A 111 -13.26 17.66 11.25
C GLN A 111 -11.90 16.94 11.14
N ALA A 112 -11.84 15.74 10.54
CA ALA A 112 -10.58 15.04 10.31
C ALA A 112 -9.74 15.65 9.18
N GLU A 113 -10.28 16.64 8.46
CA GLU A 113 -9.64 17.44 7.40
C GLU A 113 -9.24 16.70 6.12
N TYR A 114 -9.36 15.37 6.07
CA TYR A 114 -9.07 14.59 4.86
C TYR A 114 -9.89 14.98 3.63
N PHE A 115 -11.06 15.59 3.79
CA PHE A 115 -11.97 15.93 2.69
C PHE A 115 -12.03 17.44 2.42
N SER A 116 -11.14 18.22 3.06
CA SER A 116 -11.10 19.69 2.97
C SER A 116 -10.64 20.23 1.61
N ARG A 117 -10.14 19.35 0.72
CA ARG A 117 -9.60 19.69 -0.59
C ARG A 117 -9.86 18.59 -1.62
N PRO A 118 -9.86 18.89 -2.94
CA PRO A 118 -9.96 17.87 -3.98
C PRO A 118 -8.89 16.78 -3.86
N TRP A 119 -9.20 15.60 -4.36
CA TRP A 119 -8.28 14.48 -4.43
C TRP A 119 -7.35 14.59 -5.64
N ASN A 120 -6.07 14.29 -5.44
CA ASN A 120 -5.10 14.18 -6.54
C ASN A 120 -4.95 12.71 -6.96
N TRP A 121 -6.00 12.17 -7.59
CA TRP A 121 -6.07 10.77 -8.03
C TRP A 121 -4.89 10.36 -8.92
N SER A 122 -4.47 11.23 -9.83
CA SER A 122 -3.32 10.97 -10.70
C SER A 122 -2.03 10.79 -9.90
N ALA A 123 -1.81 11.57 -8.85
CA ALA A 123 -0.62 11.41 -8.01
C ALA A 123 -0.69 10.10 -7.21
N ILE A 124 -1.87 9.76 -6.66
CA ILE A 124 -2.09 8.52 -5.91
C ILE A 124 -1.71 7.30 -6.77
N SER A 125 -2.27 7.21 -7.98
CA SER A 125 -2.00 6.09 -8.89
C SER A 125 -0.55 6.05 -9.40
N GLN A 126 0.15 7.18 -9.46
CA GLN A 126 1.56 7.24 -9.87
C GLN A 126 2.53 6.92 -8.74
N ASN A 127 2.14 7.18 -7.50
CA ASN A 127 2.98 7.01 -6.33
C ASN A 127 2.86 5.62 -5.69
N ALA A 128 1.84 4.85 -6.01
CA ALA A 128 1.71 3.45 -5.65
C ALA A 128 1.98 2.56 -6.87
N LYS A 129 2.81 1.51 -6.76
CA LYS A 129 3.01 0.58 -7.89
C LYS A 129 1.77 -0.28 -8.16
N TRP A 130 0.94 -0.46 -7.14
CA TRP A 130 -0.30 -1.23 -7.19
C TRP A 130 -1.23 -0.80 -6.07
N ILE A 131 -2.52 -1.00 -6.31
CA ILE A 131 -3.58 -0.70 -5.36
C ILE A 131 -4.56 -1.87 -5.41
N LEU A 132 -4.76 -2.53 -4.28
CA LEU A 132 -5.84 -3.48 -4.07
C LEU A 132 -6.94 -2.79 -3.26
N GLN A 133 -8.19 -3.00 -3.63
CA GLN A 133 -9.31 -2.43 -2.91
C GLN A 133 -10.37 -3.48 -2.63
N PHE A 134 -10.78 -3.57 -1.36
CA PHE A 134 -11.83 -4.45 -0.88
C PHE A 134 -13.02 -3.60 -0.44
N ALA A 135 -14.18 -3.96 -0.96
CA ALA A 135 -15.43 -3.28 -0.73
C ALA A 135 -16.54 -4.26 -0.39
N SER A 136 -17.58 -3.74 0.27
CA SER A 136 -18.74 -4.51 0.67
C SER A 136 -20.01 -3.76 0.26
N PRO A 137 -20.89 -4.37 -0.57
CA PRO A 137 -22.20 -3.81 -0.87
C PRO A 137 -23.10 -3.65 0.36
N THR A 138 -22.80 -4.43 1.40
CA THR A 138 -23.52 -4.46 2.67
C THR A 138 -22.94 -3.52 3.73
N ASP A 139 -21.93 -2.72 3.39
CA ASP A 139 -21.32 -1.74 4.31
C ASP A 139 -22.34 -0.67 4.73
N GLU A 140 -22.70 -0.72 6.01
CA GLU A 140 -23.70 0.13 6.63
C GLU A 140 -23.20 1.55 6.95
N LEU A 141 -21.87 1.76 6.93
CA LEU A 141 -21.24 3.04 7.23
C LEU A 141 -20.83 3.80 5.96
N VAL A 142 -20.32 3.07 4.97
CA VAL A 142 -19.79 3.63 3.73
C VAL A 142 -20.58 3.07 2.54
N PRO A 143 -21.43 3.87 1.88
CA PRO A 143 -22.17 3.43 0.70
C PRO A 143 -21.25 2.85 -0.38
N VAL A 144 -21.60 1.70 -0.95
CA VAL A 144 -20.77 1.03 -1.98
C VAL A 144 -20.43 1.93 -3.18
N ALA A 145 -21.28 2.90 -3.50
CA ALA A 145 -21.01 3.88 -4.56
C ALA A 145 -19.77 4.74 -4.29
N GLU A 146 -19.51 5.11 -3.03
CA GLU A 146 -18.29 5.80 -2.62
C GLU A 146 -17.06 4.93 -2.86
N GLN A 147 -17.16 3.64 -2.50
CA GLN A 147 -16.08 2.68 -2.65
C GLN A 147 -15.77 2.44 -4.13
N ARG A 148 -16.79 2.22 -4.96
CA ARG A 148 -16.63 2.07 -6.41
C ARG A 148 -16.03 3.30 -7.07
N HIS A 149 -16.38 4.51 -6.60
CA HIS A 149 -15.77 5.74 -7.11
C HIS A 149 -14.27 5.80 -6.82
N VAL A 150 -13.84 5.45 -5.60
CA VAL A 150 -12.40 5.36 -5.29
C VAL A 150 -11.71 4.35 -6.21
N ALA A 151 -12.33 3.20 -6.45
CA ALA A 151 -11.76 2.17 -7.31
C ALA A 151 -11.59 2.65 -8.76
N GLU A 152 -12.61 3.31 -9.30
CA GLU A 152 -12.59 3.93 -10.64
C GLU A 152 -11.49 4.99 -10.75
N MET A 153 -11.43 5.91 -9.79
CA MET A 153 -10.48 7.02 -9.83
C MET A 153 -9.03 6.60 -9.62
N THR A 154 -8.79 5.55 -8.84
CA THR A 154 -7.44 5.04 -8.57
C THR A 154 -6.96 4.01 -9.59
N GLY A 155 -7.88 3.38 -10.33
CA GLY A 155 -7.59 2.23 -11.18
C GLY A 155 -7.18 0.99 -10.38
N SER A 156 -7.64 0.88 -9.14
CA SER A 156 -7.31 -0.24 -8.25
C SER A 156 -7.83 -1.58 -8.79
N GLN A 157 -7.15 -2.67 -8.40
CA GLN A 157 -7.74 -4.00 -8.51
C GLN A 157 -8.82 -4.14 -7.44
N TYR A 158 -10.06 -4.15 -7.90
CA TYR A 158 -11.25 -4.05 -7.06
C TYR A 158 -11.88 -5.42 -6.76
N PHE A 159 -12.13 -5.67 -5.47
CA PHE A 159 -12.82 -6.84 -4.96
C PHE A 159 -14.08 -6.37 -4.22
N GLU A 160 -15.24 -6.67 -4.80
CA GLU A 160 -16.52 -6.45 -4.15
C GLU A 160 -16.96 -7.78 -3.50
N LEU A 161 -16.97 -7.81 -2.17
CA LEU A 161 -17.27 -9.00 -1.38
C LEU A 161 -18.64 -8.83 -0.71
N ASP A 162 -19.55 -9.75 -1.03
CA ASP A 162 -20.87 -9.79 -0.44
C ASP A 162 -20.81 -10.12 1.06
N ASP A 163 -21.77 -9.60 1.84
CA ASP A 163 -21.99 -9.93 3.25
C ASP A 163 -20.80 -9.68 4.20
N ARG A 164 -19.96 -8.68 3.91
CA ARG A 164 -18.81 -8.29 4.74
C ARG A 164 -19.05 -7.07 5.65
N GLY A 165 -20.22 -6.43 5.58
CA GLY A 165 -20.53 -5.22 6.36
C GLY A 165 -19.43 -4.15 6.20
N HIS A 166 -19.05 -3.48 7.29
CA HIS A 166 -17.89 -2.57 7.32
C HIS A 166 -16.54 -3.27 7.62
N PHE A 167 -16.43 -4.59 7.47
CA PHE A 167 -15.25 -5.40 7.79
C PHE A 167 -14.78 -5.27 9.26
N THR A 168 -15.71 -5.00 10.18
CA THR A 168 -15.42 -4.85 11.62
C THR A 168 -15.56 -6.15 12.41
N ASP A 169 -16.41 -7.07 11.93
CA ASP A 169 -16.72 -8.32 12.62
C ASP A 169 -15.86 -9.49 12.14
N ASP A 170 -15.06 -9.26 11.08
CA ASP A 170 -14.16 -10.23 10.48
C ASP A 170 -12.82 -10.29 11.24
N TYR A 171 -12.66 -11.28 12.13
CA TYR A 171 -11.36 -11.55 12.78
C TYR A 171 -10.31 -12.13 11.82
N GLU A 172 -10.77 -12.69 10.70
CA GLU A 172 -9.92 -13.25 9.65
C GLU A 172 -10.31 -12.67 8.30
N PHE A 173 -9.30 -12.23 7.53
CA PHE A 173 -9.50 -11.71 6.18
C PHE A 173 -8.56 -12.43 5.18
N PRO A 174 -8.80 -13.72 4.91
CA PRO A 174 -7.91 -14.54 4.08
C PRO A 174 -7.80 -14.01 2.65
N GLU A 175 -8.88 -13.49 2.06
CA GLU A 175 -8.87 -12.94 0.69
C GLU A 175 -7.89 -11.78 0.55
N LEU A 176 -7.81 -10.92 1.57
CA LEU A 176 -6.84 -9.82 1.61
C LEU A 176 -5.41 -10.35 1.66
N VAL A 177 -5.14 -11.31 2.55
CA VAL A 177 -3.81 -11.89 2.72
C VAL A 177 -3.38 -12.62 1.44
N GLU A 178 -4.27 -13.41 0.85
CA GLU A 178 -4.01 -14.13 -0.39
C GLU A 178 -3.70 -13.16 -1.54
N ALA A 179 -4.52 -12.12 -1.74
CA ALA A 179 -4.30 -11.14 -2.80
C ALA A 179 -2.97 -10.38 -2.64
N VAL A 180 -2.59 -10.01 -1.42
CA VAL A 180 -1.29 -9.36 -1.16
C VAL A 180 -0.15 -10.32 -1.48
N LEU A 181 -0.23 -11.57 -1.04
CA LEU A 181 0.83 -12.57 -1.28
C LEU A 181 0.95 -12.93 -2.77
N GLU A 182 -0.15 -13.04 -3.50
CA GLU A 182 -0.14 -13.23 -4.94
C GLU A 182 0.54 -12.07 -5.65
N TRP A 183 0.22 -10.83 -5.26
CA TRP A 183 0.87 -9.66 -5.83
C TRP A 183 2.38 -9.68 -5.57
N MET A 184 2.78 -9.98 -4.33
CA MET A 184 4.18 -10.04 -3.93
C MET A 184 4.99 -11.10 -4.68
N LYS A 185 4.45 -12.31 -4.87
CA LYS A 185 5.08 -13.35 -5.70
C LYS A 185 5.29 -12.88 -7.14
N GLY A 186 4.26 -12.24 -7.71
CA GLY A 186 4.37 -11.69 -9.06
C GLY A 186 5.43 -10.59 -9.17
N VAL A 187 5.82 -9.90 -8.10
CA VAL A 187 6.94 -8.95 -8.13
C VAL A 187 8.28 -9.66 -8.24
N GLU A 188 8.47 -10.71 -7.44
CA GLU A 188 9.72 -11.47 -7.45
C GLU A 188 9.99 -12.01 -8.86
N GLU A 189 8.96 -12.57 -9.50
CA GLU A 189 9.04 -13.06 -10.89
C GLU A 189 9.33 -11.92 -11.89
N ARG A 190 8.69 -10.75 -11.74
CA ARG A 190 8.92 -9.58 -12.63
C ARG A 190 10.30 -8.94 -12.45
N ASP A 191 10.86 -8.98 -11.25
CA ASP A 191 12.20 -8.45 -10.97
C ASP A 191 13.30 -9.44 -11.42
N GLU A 192 13.04 -10.76 -11.39
CA GLU A 192 13.95 -11.79 -11.93
C GLU A 192 13.99 -11.81 -13.47
N GLU A 193 12.89 -11.49 -14.13
CA GLU A 193 12.78 -11.44 -15.60
C GLU A 193 13.23 -10.09 -16.19
N ALA A 194 13.52 -9.09 -15.35
CA ALA A 194 14.06 -7.82 -15.80
C ALA A 194 15.44 -8.05 -16.44
N PRO A 195 15.64 -7.71 -17.74
CA PRO A 195 16.93 -7.89 -18.38
C PRO A 195 17.97 -7.06 -17.62
N MET A 196 19.04 -7.72 -17.20
CA MET A 196 20.20 -7.06 -16.61
C MET A 196 20.59 -5.87 -17.50
N PRO A 197 20.83 -4.67 -16.95
CA PRO A 197 21.32 -3.58 -17.76
C PRO A 197 22.62 -4.04 -18.44
N ASP A 198 22.72 -3.81 -19.75
CA ASP A 198 23.92 -4.05 -20.56
C ASP A 198 25.08 -3.22 -20.00
N THR A 199 25.71 -3.70 -18.93
CA THR A 199 27.00 -3.20 -18.48
C THR A 199 28.07 -3.84 -19.33
N GLU A 200 28.70 -2.98 -20.15
CA GLU A 200 29.95 -3.21 -20.88
C GLU A 200 29.91 -4.20 -22.05
N ARG A 201 29.49 -3.68 -23.21
CA ARG A 201 30.26 -3.93 -24.44
C ARG A 201 31.23 -2.78 -24.64
N MET A 202 32.34 -2.81 -23.88
CA MET A 202 33.58 -2.20 -24.35
C MET A 202 34.01 -2.97 -25.60
N ALA A 203 33.65 -2.46 -26.78
CA ALA A 203 34.44 -2.70 -27.98
C ALA A 203 35.44 -1.55 -28.06
N VAL A 204 36.58 -1.71 -27.38
CA VAL A 204 37.80 -1.04 -27.82
C VAL A 204 38.12 -1.71 -29.15
N THR A 205 37.92 -1.00 -30.25
CA THR A 205 38.41 -1.43 -31.55
C THR A 205 39.93 -1.23 -31.56
N ASP A 206 40.67 -2.31 -31.79
CA ASP A 206 42.12 -2.29 -32.06
C ASP A 206 42.43 -1.61 -33.41
N GLU A 207 42.18 -0.30 -33.52
CA GLU A 207 42.56 0.50 -34.70
C GLU A 207 43.25 1.85 -34.37
N ASP A 208 43.76 2.05 -33.14
CA ASP A 208 44.57 3.24 -32.80
C ASP A 208 45.95 2.88 -32.20
N LEU A 209 46.62 1.86 -32.76
CA LEU A 209 48.04 1.55 -32.44
C LEU A 209 49.01 1.75 -33.61
N PHE A 210 48.58 2.32 -34.74
CA PHE A 210 49.49 2.77 -35.80
C PHE A 210 48.95 4.04 -36.51
N ALA A 211 49.14 5.20 -35.88
CA ALA A 211 49.29 6.49 -36.55
C ALA A 211 50.04 7.49 -35.65
#